data_AF-A0A4Y4XNU8-F1
#
_entry.id   AF-A0A4Y4XNU8-F1
#
_cell.length_a   1.000
_cell.length_b   1.000
_cell.length_c   1.000
_cell.angle_alpha   90.00
_cell.angle_beta   90.00
_cell.angle_gamma   90.00
#
_symmetry.space_group_name_H-M   'P 1'
#
loop_
_entity.id
_entity.type
_entity.pdbx_description
1 polymer ?
#
loop_
_entity_poly.entity_id
_entity_poly.type
_entity_poly.pdbx_seq_one_letter_code
_entity_poly.pdbx_strand_id
1 'polypeptide(L)'
;LEMPCKYNVHPRMVGTRMIPKKSDACMLHFYADEKPWKHFGYPYSKEWHQVAFKTSFDSLVFEDLVGKIETFTELNNHNKKSFFEFLNTRLNKKFLIQYVLFKVFKKLESFCLR
;
A
#
# COMPACT_ATOMS: atom_id res chain seq x y z
N LEU A 1 -13.31 -33.49 1.34
CA LEU A 1 -13.33 -32.53 2.46
C LEU A 1 -13.40 -31.14 1.84
N GLU A 2 -14.37 -30.30 2.24
CA GLU A 2 -14.46 -28.91 1.75
C GLU A 2 -13.82 -27.96 2.75
N MET A 3 -12.99 -27.03 2.26
CA MET A 3 -12.30 -26.06 3.11
C MET A 3 -13.24 -24.88 3.41
N PRO A 4 -13.37 -24.46 4.69
CA PRO A 4 -14.17 -23.29 5.04
C PRO A 4 -13.69 -22.01 4.32
N CYS A 5 -14.63 -21.18 3.87
CA CYS A 5 -14.32 -19.96 3.11
C CYS A 5 -13.39 -18.98 3.84
N LYS A 6 -13.34 -19.02 5.18
CA LYS A 6 -12.43 -18.20 6.00
C LYS A 6 -10.93 -18.39 5.68
N TYR A 7 -10.56 -19.50 5.05
CA TYR A 7 -9.17 -19.80 4.65
C TYR A 7 -8.83 -19.37 3.21
N ASN A 8 -9.78 -18.79 2.48
CA ASN A 8 -9.58 -18.31 1.11
C ASN A 8 -10.52 -17.13 0.82
N VAL A 9 -10.40 -16.06 1.61
CA VAL A 9 -11.34 -14.94 1.59
C VAL A 9 -10.92 -13.91 0.55
N HIS A 10 -11.79 -13.62 -0.40
CA HIS A 10 -11.62 -12.45 -1.24
C HIS A 10 -11.81 -11.16 -0.42
N PRO A 11 -10.91 -10.15 -0.50
CA PRO A 11 -10.93 -8.98 0.37
C PRO A 11 -12.27 -8.23 0.45
N ARG A 12 -13.03 -8.18 -0.65
CA ARG A 12 -14.37 -7.55 -0.68
C ARG A 12 -15.46 -8.32 0.08
N MET A 13 -15.22 -9.58 0.45
CA MET A 13 -16.19 -10.36 1.20
C MET A 13 -16.17 -10.05 2.69
N VAL A 14 -15.12 -9.39 3.19
CA VAL A 14 -15.07 -9.00 4.60
C VAL A 14 -16.04 -7.86 4.87
N GLY A 15 -16.86 -8.01 5.90
CA GLY A 15 -17.99 -7.14 6.21
C GLY A 15 -19.30 -7.56 5.54
N THR A 16 -19.30 -8.61 4.72
CA THR A 16 -20.52 -9.18 4.12
C THR A 16 -21.09 -10.29 5.00
N ARG A 17 -22.28 -10.81 4.65
CA ARG A 17 -22.89 -11.96 5.33
C ARG A 17 -21.96 -13.19 5.39
N MET A 18 -21.08 -13.38 4.42
CA MET A 18 -20.17 -14.54 4.40
C MET A 18 -19.01 -14.42 5.39
N ILE A 19 -18.48 -13.21 5.58
CA ILE A 19 -17.39 -12.92 6.53
C ILE A 19 -17.77 -11.63 7.27
N PRO A 20 -18.62 -11.70 8.30
CA PRO A 20 -19.20 -10.50 8.93
C PRO A 20 -18.18 -9.62 9.62
N LYS A 21 -17.15 -10.20 10.23
CA LYS A 21 -16.09 -9.48 10.94
C LYS A 21 -14.74 -9.75 10.33
N LYS A 22 -13.83 -8.78 10.45
CA LYS A 22 -12.42 -8.94 10.05
C LYS A 22 -11.74 -10.11 10.75
N SER A 23 -12.10 -10.38 12.01
CA SER A 23 -11.62 -11.54 12.79
C SER A 23 -12.02 -12.90 12.20
N ASP A 24 -13.04 -12.93 11.34
CA ASP A 24 -13.59 -14.17 10.80
C ASP A 24 -12.82 -14.62 9.55
N ALA A 25 -11.98 -13.75 8.97
CA ALA A 25 -11.06 -14.09 7.88
C ALA A 25 -9.71 -14.57 8.44
N CYS A 26 -9.33 -15.81 8.11
CA CYS A 26 -8.01 -16.35 8.45
C CYS A 26 -6.96 -16.03 7.39
N MET A 27 -7.36 -16.02 6.12
CA MET A 27 -6.47 -15.75 4.99
C MET A 27 -7.20 -14.92 3.93
N LEU A 28 -6.52 -13.87 3.45
CA LEU A 28 -6.98 -13.07 2.33
C LEU A 28 -6.32 -13.57 1.04
N HIS A 29 -7.12 -13.78 0.01
CA HIS A 29 -6.67 -14.13 -1.33
C HIS A 29 -6.96 -12.98 -2.29
N PHE A 30 -5.89 -12.26 -2.64
CA PHE A 30 -5.91 -11.21 -3.66
C PHE A 30 -5.80 -11.86 -5.06
N TYR A 31 -6.91 -12.30 -5.64
CA TYR A 31 -6.92 -12.96 -6.97
C TYR A 31 -6.93 -11.95 -8.13
N ALA A 32 -6.53 -12.40 -9.33
CA ALA A 32 -6.49 -11.61 -10.56
C ALA A 32 -5.71 -10.28 -10.44
N ASP A 33 -6.21 -9.22 -11.06
CA ASP A 33 -5.57 -7.90 -11.15
C ASP A 33 -5.70 -7.05 -9.88
N GLU A 34 -6.53 -7.48 -8.92
CA GLU A 34 -6.80 -6.77 -7.68
C GLU A 34 -5.67 -6.95 -6.66
N LYS A 35 -4.43 -6.74 -7.12
CA LYS A 35 -3.22 -6.91 -6.34
C LYS A 35 -2.99 -5.69 -5.44
N PRO A 36 -2.69 -5.89 -4.15
CA PRO A 36 -2.52 -4.80 -3.21
C PRO A 36 -1.30 -3.93 -3.54
N TRP A 37 -0.24 -4.53 -4.10
CA TRP A 37 0.92 -3.80 -4.61
C TRP A 37 0.60 -2.95 -5.85
N LYS A 38 -0.45 -3.27 -6.62
CA LYS A 38 -0.87 -2.47 -7.79
C LYS A 38 -1.83 -1.34 -7.41
N HIS A 39 -2.72 -1.57 -6.44
CA HIS A 39 -3.85 -0.67 -6.15
C HIS A 39 -3.91 -0.26 -4.68
N PHE A 40 -3.38 0.93 -4.35
CA PHE A 40 -3.41 1.48 -2.98
C PHE A 40 -4.81 1.68 -2.40
N GLY A 41 -5.82 1.85 -3.26
CA GLY A 41 -7.20 2.06 -2.84
C GLY A 41 -8.01 0.78 -2.66
N TYR A 42 -7.44 -0.37 -2.99
CA TYR A 42 -8.14 -1.63 -2.89
C TYR A 42 -8.27 -2.09 -1.42
N PRO A 43 -9.35 -2.79 -1.02
CA PRO A 43 -9.51 -3.29 0.33
C PRO A 43 -8.29 -4.08 0.81
N TYR A 44 -7.88 -3.84 2.06
CA TYR A 44 -6.72 -4.49 2.69
C TYR A 44 -5.35 -4.23 2.05
N SER A 45 -5.24 -3.34 1.04
CA SER A 45 -3.94 -2.96 0.49
C SER A 45 -3.03 -2.35 1.55
N LYS A 46 -3.57 -1.51 2.44
CA LYS A 46 -2.78 -0.90 3.53
C LYS A 46 -2.19 -1.95 4.45
N GLU A 47 -2.99 -2.91 4.90
CA GLU A 47 -2.56 -4.04 5.74
C GLU A 47 -1.53 -4.91 5.02
N TRP A 48 -1.74 -5.19 3.73
CA TRP A 48 -0.77 -5.96 2.94
C TRP A 48 0.59 -5.28 2.92
N HIS A 49 0.65 -3.97 2.64
CA HIS A 49 1.92 -3.23 2.68
C HIS A 49 2.55 -3.25 4.07
N GLN A 50 1.75 -3.07 5.13
CA GLN A 50 2.25 -3.14 6.52
C GLN A 50 2.91 -4.48 6.85
N VAL A 51 2.40 -5.58 6.32
CA VAL A 51 3.00 -6.90 6.47
C VAL A 51 4.24 -7.03 5.57
N ALA A 52 4.17 -6.58 4.32
CA ALA A 52 5.28 -6.66 3.37
C ALA A 52 6.53 -5.91 3.85
N PHE A 53 6.37 -4.75 4.50
CA PHE A 53 7.46 -3.97 5.13
C PHE A 53 8.12 -4.65 6.35
N LYS A 54 7.60 -5.78 6.81
CA LYS A 54 8.21 -6.61 7.86
C LYS A 54 8.96 -7.82 7.30
N THR A 55 8.96 -7.99 5.98
CA THR A 55 9.66 -9.08 5.29
C THR A 55 11.02 -8.61 4.77
N SER A 56 11.83 -9.53 4.26
CA SER A 56 13.09 -9.22 3.56
C SER A 56 12.89 -8.49 2.22
N PHE A 57 11.65 -8.30 1.78
CA PHE A 57 11.32 -7.57 0.54
C PHE A 57 10.97 -6.10 0.78
N ASP A 58 11.22 -5.57 1.98
CA ASP A 58 10.86 -4.21 2.36
C ASP A 58 11.37 -3.13 1.39
N SER A 59 12.57 -3.31 0.88
CA SER A 59 13.24 -2.38 -0.03
C SER A 59 12.59 -2.38 -1.42
N LEU A 60 12.28 -3.56 -1.95
CA LEU A 60 11.55 -3.68 -3.22
C LEU A 60 10.14 -3.10 -3.13
N VAL A 61 9.46 -3.34 -2.01
CA VAL A 61 8.15 -2.74 -1.74
C VAL A 61 8.29 -1.22 -1.65
N PHE A 62 9.33 -0.72 -0.98
CA PHE A 62 9.57 0.71 -0.91
C PHE A 62 9.73 1.34 -2.29
N GLU A 63 10.61 0.79 -3.12
CA GLU A 63 10.89 1.27 -4.48
C GLU A 63 9.65 1.25 -5.38
N ASP A 64 8.90 0.15 -5.37
CA ASP A 64 7.66 0.02 -6.15
C ASP A 64 6.62 1.07 -5.73
N LEU A 65 6.45 1.30 -4.42
CA LEU A 65 5.51 2.32 -3.94
C LEU A 65 5.98 3.74 -4.27
N VAL A 66 7.28 4.04 -4.15
CA VAL A 66 7.86 5.32 -4.56
C VAL A 66 7.57 5.58 -6.04
N GLY A 67 7.85 4.61 -6.91
CA GLY A 67 7.64 4.75 -8.36
C GLY A 67 6.18 5.07 -8.68
N LYS A 68 5.22 4.35 -8.08
CA LYS A 68 3.79 4.61 -8.29
C LYS A 68 3.35 5.98 -7.78
N ILE A 69 3.87 6.42 -6.64
CA ILE A 69 3.57 7.74 -6.07
C ILE A 69 4.12 8.84 -6.99
N GLU A 70 5.34 8.68 -7.52
CA GLU A 70 5.93 9.61 -8.48
C GLU A 70 5.09 9.67 -9.77
N THR A 71 4.71 8.52 -10.35
CA THR A 71 3.80 8.47 -11.52
C THR A 71 2.45 9.16 -11.24
N PHE A 72 1.84 8.90 -10.08
CA PHE A 72 0.57 9.54 -9.73
C PHE A 72 0.71 11.06 -9.55
N THR A 73 1.85 11.53 -9.02
CA THR A 73 2.14 12.95 -8.83
C THR A 73 2.31 13.66 -10.16
N GLU A 74 3.05 13.05 -11.09
CA GLU A 74 3.29 13.58 -12.44
C GLU A 74 1.98 13.73 -13.23
N LEU A 75 1.07 12.75 -13.11
CA LEU A 75 -0.21 12.77 -13.79
C LEU A 75 -1.21 13.79 -13.21
N ASN A 76 -1.12 14.12 -11.92
CA ASN A 76 -2.17 14.89 -11.25
C ASN A 76 -1.89 16.37 -10.99
N ASN A 77 -0.67 16.91 -11.21
CA ASN A 77 -0.35 18.34 -11.11
C ASN A 77 -1.04 19.14 -9.95
N HIS A 78 -1.30 18.48 -8.82
CA HIS A 78 -2.24 18.95 -7.81
C HIS A 78 -1.56 19.28 -6.48
N ASN A 79 -2.25 20.14 -5.73
CA ASN A 79 -1.94 20.64 -4.40
C ASN A 79 -1.22 19.60 -3.51
N LYS A 80 0.02 19.92 -3.12
CA LYS A 80 0.89 19.06 -2.31
C LYS A 80 0.23 18.61 -1.00
N LYS A 81 -0.65 19.44 -0.41
CA LYS A 81 -1.37 19.13 0.83
C LYS A 81 -2.38 18.01 0.63
N SER A 82 -3.26 18.12 -0.37
CA SER A 82 -4.28 17.08 -0.63
C SER A 82 -3.64 15.76 -1.04
N PHE A 83 -2.51 15.81 -1.76
CA PHE A 83 -1.76 14.61 -2.08
C PHE A 83 -1.16 13.95 -0.83
N PHE A 84 -0.55 14.73 0.06
CA PHE A 84 -0.02 14.18 1.31
C PHE A 84 -1.13 13.60 2.19
N GLU A 85 -2.30 14.25 2.28
CA GLU A 85 -3.47 13.73 2.99
C GLU A 85 -3.95 12.40 2.37
N PHE A 86 -4.01 12.31 1.04
CA PHE A 86 -4.31 11.07 0.32
C PHE A 86 -3.33 9.96 0.69
N LEU A 87 -2.03 10.23 0.64
CA LEU A 87 -0.98 9.28 1.02
C LEU A 87 -1.12 8.83 2.48
N ASN A 88 -1.37 9.77 3.41
CA ASN A 88 -1.50 9.49 4.84
C ASN A 88 -2.68 8.57 5.17
N THR A 89 -3.78 8.64 4.41
CA THR A 89 -4.91 7.72 4.61
C THR A 89 -4.58 6.28 4.19
N ARG A 90 -3.80 6.11 3.12
CA ARG A 90 -3.55 4.81 2.47
C ARG A 90 -2.28 4.11 2.92
N LEU A 91 -1.28 4.87 3.35
CA LEU A 91 0.02 4.35 3.74
C LEU A 91 0.16 4.23 5.26
N ASN A 92 1.14 3.44 5.68
CA ASN A 92 1.53 3.40 7.09
C ASN A 92 2.46 4.59 7.40
N LYS A 93 2.50 5.02 8.68
CA LYS A 93 3.29 6.19 9.09
C LYS A 93 4.80 6.01 8.87
N LYS A 94 5.33 4.79 9.08
CA LYS A 94 6.75 4.47 8.88
C LYS A 94 7.16 4.73 7.43
N PHE A 95 6.39 4.22 6.48
CA PHE A 95 6.60 4.44 5.06
C PHE A 95 6.48 5.91 4.69
N LEU A 96 5.48 6.62 5.21
CA LEU A 96 5.32 8.05 4.91
C LEU A 96 6.55 8.86 5.36
N ILE A 97 7.11 8.56 6.52
CA ILE A 97 8.35 9.17 7.01
C ILE A 97 9.53 8.80 6.10
N GLN A 98 9.70 7.51 5.78
CA GLN A 98 10.75 7.05 4.87
C GLN A 98 10.66 7.72 3.49
N TYR A 99 9.45 7.89 2.96
CA TYR A 99 9.19 8.57 1.69
C TYR A 99 9.59 10.05 1.75
N VAL A 100 9.21 10.77 2.82
CA VAL A 100 9.60 12.18 3.01
C VAL A 100 11.12 12.31 3.09
N LEU A 101 11.78 11.46 3.89
CA LEU A 101 13.24 11.44 4.01
C LEU A 101 13.90 11.17 2.65
N PHE A 102 13.42 10.16 1.91
CA PHE A 102 13.89 9.86 0.56
C PHE A 102 13.80 11.07 -0.37
N LYS A 103 12.67 11.79 -0.39
CA LYS A 103 12.53 13.01 -1.22
C LYS A 103 13.49 14.11 -0.80
N VAL A 104 13.74 14.29 0.50
CA VAL A 104 14.71 15.28 1.01
C VAL A 104 16.12 14.92 0.58
N PHE A 105 16.55 13.66 0.80
CA PHE A 105 17.89 13.20 0.42
C PHE A 105 18.13 13.28 -1.08
N LYS A 106 17.20 12.79 -1.91
CA LYS A 106 17.27 12.90 -3.38
C LYS A 106 17.42 14.36 -3.84
N LYS A 107 16.76 15.29 -3.15
CA LYS A 107 16.89 16.73 -3.44
C LYS A 107 18.26 17.26 -3.01
N LEU A 108 18.77 16.89 -1.83
CA LEU A 108 20.10 17.29 -1.37
C LEU A 108 21.20 16.76 -2.30
N GLU A 109 21.14 15.50 -2.72
CA GLU A 109 22.06 14.92 -3.70
C GLU A 109 22.07 15.73 -5.00
N SER A 110 20.89 16.14 -5.48
CA SER A 110 20.80 16.99 -6.69
C SER A 110 21.42 18.38 -6.54
N PHE A 111 21.59 18.88 -5.30
CA PHE A 111 22.32 20.12 -5.03
C PHE A 111 23.83 19.90 -4.88
N CYS A 112 24.24 18.78 -4.29
CA CYS A 112 25.66 18.47 -4.09
C CYS A 112 26.37 18.00 -5.38
N LEU A 113 25.60 17.47 -6.35
CA LEU A 113 26.10 17.03 -7.65
C LEU A 113 26.03 18.13 -8.74
N ARG A 114 25.70 19.37 -8.37
CA ARG A 114 25.77 20.56 -9.22
C ARG A 114 27.01 21.37 -8.87
#